data_AF-A0A7J6LZ14-F1
#
_entry.id   AF-A0A7J6LZ14-F1
#
_cell.length_a   1.000
_cell.length_b   1.000
_cell.length_c   1.000
_cell.angle_alpha   90.00
_cell.angle_beta   90.00
_cell.angle_gamma   90.00
#
_symmetry.space_group_name_H-M   'P 1'
#
loop_
_entity.id
_entity.type
_entity.pdbx_description
1 polymer ?
#
loop_
_entity_poly.entity_id
_entity_poly.type
_entity_poly.pdbx_seq_one_letter_code
_entity_poly.pdbx_strand_id
1 'polypeptide(L)'
;MRVLDSCEHELLNWEVLEILEQERSSLEKDTNVLATSPSSPDSSEGGSPRAEVVGPAEEDEPSHDELRMENLFKRLGSYLTDDLQTDNLRLDRIPKALALLNSHGLPQQCSCELLNNSRLCANSDVYVYAAIESVPNVSEETLEAARNIVNFVLGSDDVSEEDMVGPLGLSVDGDETQPKRPRRTSNRNDR
;
A
#
# COMPACT_ATOMS: atom_id res chain seq x y z
N MET A 1 -4.56 10.37 24.63
CA MET A 1 -4.96 9.26 23.73
C MET A 1 -4.74 7.93 24.45
N ARG A 2 -5.62 6.94 24.31
CA ARG A 2 -5.40 5.57 24.79
C ARG A 2 -5.42 4.63 23.60
N VAL A 3 -4.41 3.78 23.48
CA VAL A 3 -4.31 2.76 22.42
C VAL A 3 -5.18 1.57 22.83
N LEU A 4 -6.13 1.17 21.98
CA LEU A 4 -7.06 0.07 22.24
C LEU A 4 -6.52 -1.26 21.72
N ASP A 5 -5.87 -1.23 20.57
CA ASP A 5 -5.12 -2.33 19.97
C ASP A 5 -3.82 -1.77 19.40
N SER A 6 -2.70 -2.42 19.69
CA SER A 6 -1.38 -2.01 19.20
C SER A 6 -1.02 -2.60 17.83
N CYS A 7 -1.73 -3.63 17.38
CA CYS A 7 -1.48 -4.29 16.10
C CYS A 7 -2.79 -4.80 15.48
N GLU A 8 -3.60 -3.87 15.00
CA GLU A 8 -4.91 -4.19 14.40
C GLU A 8 -4.75 -4.87 13.02
N HIS A 9 -3.80 -4.39 12.21
CA HIS A 9 -3.57 -4.83 10.84
C HIS A 9 -2.07 -4.89 10.49
N GLU A 10 -1.69 -5.91 9.73
CA GLU A 10 -0.44 -5.95 8.99
C GLU A 10 -0.68 -5.35 7.60
N LEU A 11 0.15 -4.40 7.19
CA LEU A 11 0.07 -3.73 5.90
C LEU A 11 1.25 -4.11 5.02
N LEU A 12 1.00 -4.27 3.74
CA LEU A 12 2.03 -4.40 2.72
C LEU A 12 2.62 -3.03 2.39
N ASN A 13 3.88 -3.00 1.97
CA ASN A 13 4.60 -1.77 1.63
C ASN A 13 3.88 -0.93 0.57
N TRP A 14 3.17 -1.57 -0.36
CA TRP A 14 2.39 -0.87 -1.39
C TRP A 14 1.10 -0.25 -0.82
N GLU A 15 0.43 -0.91 0.14
CA GLU A 15 -0.74 -0.36 0.83
C GLU A 15 -0.32 0.88 1.63
N VAL A 16 0.85 0.82 2.26
CA VAL A 16 1.44 1.98 2.95
C VAL A 16 1.72 3.11 1.96
N LEU A 17 2.30 2.82 0.79
CA LEU A 17 2.55 3.84 -0.24
C LEU A 17 1.25 4.49 -0.71
N GLU A 18 0.22 3.70 -0.99
CA GLU A 18 -1.10 4.20 -1.40
C GLU A 18 -1.73 5.10 -0.32
N ILE A 19 -1.67 4.70 0.94
CA ILE A 19 -2.16 5.52 2.06
C ILE A 19 -1.39 6.85 2.13
N LEU A 20 -0.06 6.83 1.99
CA LEU A 20 0.75 8.05 2.03
C LEU A 20 0.40 9.01 0.87
N GLU A 21 0.18 8.48 -0.33
CA GLU A 21 -0.22 9.27 -1.49
C GLU A 21 -1.61 9.88 -1.34
N GLN A 22 -2.56 9.11 -0.80
CA GLN A 22 -3.93 9.57 -0.53
C GLN A 22 -3.94 10.68 0.53
N GLU A 23 -3.24 10.47 1.64
CA GLU A 23 -3.15 11.45 2.74
C GLU A 23 -2.46 12.74 2.28
N ARG A 24 -1.35 12.63 1.55
CA ARG A 24 -0.67 13.79 0.97
C ARG A 24 -1.60 14.56 0.02
N SER A 25 -2.31 13.86 -0.86
CA SER A 25 -3.26 14.47 -1.79
C SER A 25 -4.42 15.16 -1.07
N SER A 26 -4.85 14.64 0.09
CA SER A 26 -5.89 15.28 0.91
C SER A 26 -5.37 16.58 1.52
N LEU A 27 -4.18 16.55 2.11
CA LEU A 27 -3.55 17.75 2.70
C LEU A 27 -3.28 18.85 1.65
N GLU A 28 -2.86 18.47 0.45
CA GLU A 28 -2.68 19.41 -0.68
C GLU A 28 -4.02 19.99 -1.18
N LYS A 29 -5.13 19.24 -1.08
CA LYS A 29 -6.47 19.74 -1.41
C LYS A 29 -6.99 20.68 -0.34
N ASP A 30 -6.79 20.36 0.93
CA ASP A 30 -7.25 21.18 2.05
C ASP A 30 -6.52 22.54 2.09
N THR A 31 -5.22 22.56 1.81
CA THR A 31 -4.46 23.82 1.66
C THR A 31 -4.93 24.65 0.47
N ASN A 32 -5.23 24.02 -0.67
CA ASN A 32 -5.80 24.72 -1.83
C ASN A 32 -7.21 25.28 -1.56
N VAL A 33 -8.07 24.54 -0.85
CA VAL A 33 -9.43 24.99 -0.51
C VAL A 33 -9.40 26.17 0.48
N LEU A 34 -8.49 26.15 1.46
CA LEU A 34 -8.29 27.27 2.39
C LEU A 34 -7.75 28.52 1.68
N ALA A 35 -6.83 28.34 0.72
CA ALA A 35 -6.34 29.43 -0.14
C ALA A 35 -7.41 29.98 -1.11
N THR A 36 -8.40 29.15 -1.48
CA THR A 36 -9.54 29.55 -2.34
C THR A 36 -10.82 29.80 -1.54
N SER A 37 -10.74 30.53 -0.42
CA SER A 37 -11.95 31.13 0.14
C SER A 37 -12.38 32.30 -0.76
N PRO A 38 -13.62 32.35 -1.28
CA PRO A 38 -14.02 33.39 -2.21
C PRO A 38 -14.09 34.75 -1.51
N SER A 39 -13.41 35.73 -2.10
CA SER A 39 -13.59 37.15 -1.80
C SER A 39 -15.10 37.45 -1.82
N SER A 40 -15.59 38.03 -0.72
CA SER A 40 -17.01 38.31 -0.52
C SER A 40 -17.60 39.14 -1.69
N PRO A 41 -18.90 38.95 -1.99
CA PRO A 41 -19.52 39.56 -3.16
C PRO A 41 -19.63 41.07 -3.01
N ASP A 42 -19.24 41.75 -4.08
CA ASP A 42 -19.29 43.19 -4.28
C ASP A 42 -20.75 43.70 -4.16
N SER A 43 -20.96 44.72 -3.34
CA SER A 43 -22.16 45.57 -3.41
C SER A 43 -21.91 46.96 -2.81
N SER A 44 -21.67 47.89 -3.74
CA SER A 44 -22.28 49.23 -3.85
C SER A 44 -21.44 50.45 -3.47
N GLU A 45 -21.28 51.29 -4.51
CA GLU A 45 -21.11 52.75 -4.55
C GLU A 45 -19.82 53.40 -4.01
N GLY A 46 -18.94 53.76 -4.95
CA GLY A 46 -18.51 55.14 -5.18
C GLY A 46 -17.62 55.83 -4.14
N GLY A 47 -16.30 55.91 -4.42
CA GLY A 47 -15.49 57.02 -3.92
C GLY A 47 -13.99 56.74 -3.69
N SER A 48 -13.15 57.40 -4.51
CA SER A 48 -11.71 57.69 -4.34
C SER A 48 -10.67 56.55 -4.35
N PRO A 49 -9.69 56.57 -5.29
CA PRO A 49 -8.57 55.66 -5.26
C PRO A 49 -7.48 56.25 -4.36
N ARG A 50 -7.47 55.86 -3.08
CA ARG A 50 -6.21 55.72 -2.37
C ARG A 50 -5.84 54.26 -2.49
N ALA A 51 -4.78 53.99 -3.27
CA ALA A 51 -4.19 52.67 -3.34
C ALA A 51 -3.83 52.24 -1.92
N GLU A 52 -4.64 51.35 -1.35
CA GLU A 52 -4.22 50.52 -0.24
C GLU A 52 -3.04 49.71 -0.74
N VAL A 53 -1.92 49.87 -0.04
CA VAL A 53 -0.76 49.02 -0.13
C VAL A 53 -1.29 47.60 0.09
N VAL A 54 -1.42 46.83 -1.00
CA VAL A 54 -1.49 45.38 -0.93
C VAL A 54 -0.17 44.97 -0.29
N GLY A 55 -0.19 44.83 1.03
CA GLY A 55 0.89 44.17 1.75
C GLY A 55 1.10 42.81 1.08
N PRO A 56 2.34 42.34 0.94
CA PRO A 56 2.58 41.01 0.41
C PRO A 56 1.70 40.05 1.20
N ALA A 57 0.99 39.16 0.50
CA ALA A 57 0.29 38.07 1.16
C ALA A 57 1.28 37.45 2.15
N GLU A 58 0.99 37.54 3.44
CA GLU A 58 1.74 36.79 4.43
C GLU A 58 1.47 35.34 4.08
N GLU A 59 2.42 34.69 3.39
CA GLU A 59 2.41 33.24 3.29
C GLU A 59 2.45 32.75 4.73
N ASP A 60 1.33 32.21 5.21
CA ASP A 60 1.23 31.62 6.54
C ASP A 60 2.40 30.64 6.69
N GLU A 61 3.31 30.96 7.61
CA GLU A 61 4.51 30.17 7.83
C GLU A 61 4.07 28.75 8.27
N PRO A 62 4.52 27.68 7.58
CA PRO A 62 4.04 26.33 7.87
C PRO A 62 4.36 25.98 9.31
N SER A 63 3.36 25.43 10.00
CA SER A 63 3.52 25.02 11.39
C SER A 63 4.61 23.95 11.50
N HIS A 64 5.26 23.91 12.66
CA HIS A 64 6.31 22.92 12.93
C HIS A 64 5.80 21.47 12.78
N ASP A 65 4.51 21.22 13.03
CA ASP A 65 3.91 19.90 12.86
C ASP A 65 3.65 19.55 11.39
N GLU A 66 3.27 20.51 10.55
CA GLU A 66 3.17 20.33 9.09
C GLU A 66 4.53 20.00 8.47
N LEU A 67 5.59 20.72 8.85
CA LEU A 67 6.96 20.43 8.39
C LEU A 67 7.43 19.03 8.80
N ARG A 68 7.02 18.54 9.98
CA ARG A 68 7.34 17.18 10.44
C ARG A 68 6.59 16.11 9.65
N MET A 69 5.30 16.34 9.37
CA MET A 69 4.49 15.43 8.57
C MET A 69 5.00 15.38 7.12
N GLU A 70 5.31 16.51 6.52
CA GLU A 70 5.89 16.58 5.17
C GLU A 70 7.23 15.83 5.09
N ASN A 71 8.09 16.00 6.09
CA ASN A 71 9.35 15.27 6.19
C ASN A 71 9.13 13.75 6.34
N LEU A 72 8.14 13.33 7.13
CA LEU A 72 7.74 11.93 7.25
C LEU A 72 7.29 11.36 5.89
N PHE A 73 6.35 12.03 5.20
CA PHE A 73 5.87 11.62 3.88
C PHE A 73 7.02 11.51 2.89
N LYS A 74 7.91 12.50 2.86
CA LYS A 74 9.04 12.53 1.93
C LYS A 74 10.03 11.39 2.20
N ARG A 75 10.42 11.17 3.46
CA ARG A 75 11.41 10.13 3.80
C ARG A 75 10.84 8.73 3.63
N LEU A 76 9.61 8.51 4.10
CA LEU A 76 8.97 7.19 3.99
C LEU A 76 8.60 6.88 2.54
N GLY A 77 8.07 7.85 1.79
CA GLY A 77 7.80 7.71 0.36
C GLY A 77 9.06 7.37 -0.43
N SER A 78 10.14 8.14 -0.25
CA SER A 78 11.44 7.88 -0.91
C SER A 78 12.01 6.51 -0.54
N TYR A 79 11.89 6.06 0.71
CA TYR A 79 12.30 4.70 1.07
C TYR A 79 11.48 3.62 0.33
N LEU A 80 10.16 3.79 0.26
CA LEU A 80 9.27 2.83 -0.42
C LEU A 80 9.49 2.81 -1.94
N THR A 81 9.76 3.95 -2.58
CA THR A 81 9.95 4.05 -4.04
C THR A 81 11.40 3.79 -4.46
N ASP A 82 12.37 4.41 -3.82
CA ASP A 82 13.75 4.44 -4.32
C ASP A 82 14.51 3.18 -3.91
N ASP A 83 14.39 2.80 -2.63
CA ASP A 83 15.09 1.64 -2.07
C ASP A 83 14.30 0.36 -2.37
N LEU A 84 13.00 0.34 -2.03
CA LEU A 84 12.15 -0.85 -2.17
C LEU A 84 11.49 -1.01 -3.55
N GLN A 85 11.42 0.05 -4.37
CA GLN A 85 10.82 0.00 -5.71
C GLN A 85 9.37 -0.49 -5.72
N THR A 86 8.62 -0.09 -4.70
CA THR A 86 7.23 -0.51 -4.48
C THR A 86 6.30 0.00 -5.60
N ASP A 87 6.65 1.10 -6.24
CA ASP A 87 5.96 1.71 -7.38
C ASP A 87 6.09 0.90 -8.69
N ASN A 88 7.06 -0.01 -8.78
CA ASN A 88 7.24 -0.91 -9.92
C ASN A 88 6.40 -2.19 -9.82
N LEU A 89 5.69 -2.40 -8.71
CA LEU A 89 4.84 -3.57 -8.52
C LEU A 89 3.58 -3.48 -9.39
N ARG A 90 3.24 -4.58 -10.06
CA ARG A 90 1.96 -4.74 -10.76
C ARG A 90 0.88 -5.07 -9.72
N LEU A 91 0.26 -4.02 -9.18
CA LEU A 91 -0.70 -4.12 -8.07
C LEU A 91 -1.90 -5.04 -8.38
N ASP A 92 -2.32 -5.10 -9.65
CA ASP A 92 -3.39 -5.99 -10.13
C ASP A 92 -3.06 -7.48 -9.94
N ARG A 93 -1.78 -7.83 -9.83
CA ARG A 93 -1.28 -9.20 -9.68
C ARG A 93 -1.15 -9.66 -8.24
N ILE A 94 -1.11 -8.73 -7.28
CA ILE A 94 -0.88 -9.01 -5.86
C ILE A 94 -1.93 -9.96 -5.26
N PRO A 95 -3.25 -9.79 -5.49
CA PRO A 95 -4.25 -10.71 -4.96
C PRO A 95 -4.06 -12.15 -5.45
N LYS A 96 -3.70 -12.31 -6.73
CA LYS A 96 -3.41 -13.62 -7.34
C LYS A 96 -2.13 -14.23 -6.76
N ALA A 97 -1.09 -13.42 -6.61
CA ALA A 97 0.18 -13.84 -5.99
C ALA A 97 -0.04 -14.37 -4.56
N LEU A 98 -0.79 -13.64 -3.73
CA LEU A 98 -1.12 -14.08 -2.37
C LEU A 98 -1.92 -15.40 -2.37
N ALA A 99 -2.89 -15.54 -3.27
CA ALA A 99 -3.66 -16.77 -3.39
C ALA A 99 -2.79 -17.96 -3.78
N LEU A 100 -1.86 -17.77 -4.73
CA LEU A 100 -0.93 -18.80 -5.16
C LEU A 100 0.03 -19.20 -4.03
N LEU A 101 0.67 -18.25 -3.35
CA LEU A 101 1.58 -18.52 -2.23
C LEU A 101 0.88 -19.33 -1.12
N ASN A 102 -0.36 -18.97 -0.78
CA ASN A 102 -1.17 -19.71 0.18
C ASN A 102 -1.53 -21.13 -0.31
N SER A 103 -1.79 -21.31 -1.61
CA SER A 103 -2.08 -22.63 -2.20
C SER A 103 -0.86 -23.56 -2.17
N HIS A 104 0.35 -22.98 -2.19
CA HIS A 104 1.62 -23.70 -2.00
C HIS A 104 1.92 -24.00 -0.52
N GLY A 105 1.00 -23.70 0.39
CA GLY A 105 1.12 -23.99 1.82
C GLY A 105 1.94 -22.98 2.61
N LEU A 106 2.28 -21.82 2.03
CA LEU A 106 2.98 -20.77 2.75
C LEU A 106 2.02 -20.05 3.71
N PRO A 107 2.42 -19.80 4.97
CA PRO A 107 1.65 -18.98 5.89
C PRO A 107 1.49 -17.56 5.36
N GLN A 108 0.36 -16.93 5.69
CA GLN A 108 0.06 -15.57 5.25
C GLN A 108 1.17 -14.57 5.60
N GLN A 109 1.80 -14.70 6.78
CA GLN A 109 2.91 -13.84 7.20
C GLN A 109 4.12 -13.95 6.25
N CYS A 110 4.50 -15.17 5.85
CA CYS A 110 5.57 -15.40 4.88
C CYS A 110 5.19 -14.85 3.50
N SER A 111 3.94 -15.06 3.08
CA SER A 111 3.43 -14.52 1.82
C SER A 111 3.51 -12.98 1.78
N CYS A 112 3.17 -12.32 2.89
CA CYS A 112 3.31 -10.87 3.03
C CYS A 112 4.78 -10.43 3.02
N GLU A 113 5.66 -11.15 3.72
CA GLU A 113 7.09 -10.82 3.79
C GLU A 113 7.78 -10.91 2.42
N LEU A 114 7.46 -11.94 1.64
CA LEU A 114 7.93 -12.11 0.26
C LEU A 114 7.51 -10.95 -0.63
N LEU A 115 6.24 -10.54 -0.55
CA LEU A 115 5.72 -9.43 -1.37
C LEU A 115 6.24 -8.07 -0.89
N ASN A 116 6.48 -7.90 0.41
CA ASN A 116 7.09 -6.69 0.97
C ASN A 116 8.55 -6.51 0.53
N ASN A 117 9.28 -7.60 0.34
CA ASN A 117 10.67 -7.61 -0.12
C ASN A 117 10.82 -8.13 -1.55
N SER A 118 9.81 -7.89 -2.40
CA SER A 118 9.72 -8.47 -3.75
C SER A 118 11.02 -8.31 -4.54
N ARG A 119 11.62 -7.12 -4.52
CA ARG A 119 12.89 -6.84 -5.22
C ARG A 119 14.06 -7.70 -4.72
N LEU A 120 14.19 -7.88 -3.40
CA LEU A 120 15.27 -8.68 -2.82
C LEU A 120 15.06 -10.17 -3.10
N CYS A 121 13.81 -10.62 -3.01
CA CYS A 121 13.40 -12.00 -3.27
C CYS A 121 13.61 -12.39 -4.75
N ALA A 122 13.31 -11.50 -5.69
CA ALA A 122 13.52 -11.75 -7.12
C ALA A 122 14.98 -11.92 -7.52
N ASN A 123 15.87 -11.16 -6.86
CA ASN A 123 17.29 -11.11 -7.21
C ASN A 123 18.14 -12.15 -6.48
N SER A 124 17.60 -12.83 -5.48
CA SER A 124 18.40 -13.70 -4.62
C SER A 124 17.56 -14.78 -3.95
N ASP A 125 17.84 -16.03 -4.32
CA ASP A 125 17.24 -17.21 -3.69
C ASP A 125 17.42 -17.18 -2.16
N VAL A 126 18.54 -16.66 -1.66
CA VAL A 126 18.82 -16.51 -0.22
C VAL A 126 17.70 -15.74 0.50
N TYR A 127 17.11 -14.73 -0.13
CA TYR A 127 16.02 -13.97 0.50
C TYR A 127 14.71 -14.74 0.51
N VAL A 128 14.42 -15.50 -0.55
CA VAL A 128 13.26 -16.41 -0.60
C VAL A 128 13.38 -17.48 0.48
N TYR A 129 14.57 -18.10 0.59
CA TYR A 129 14.87 -19.06 1.66
C TYR A 129 14.72 -18.43 3.04
N ALA A 130 15.26 -17.23 3.28
CA ALA A 130 15.17 -16.55 4.57
C ALA A 130 13.72 -16.23 4.97
N ALA A 131 12.90 -15.74 4.02
CA ALA A 131 11.49 -15.43 4.27
C ALA A 131 10.63 -16.68 4.56
N ILE A 132 11.08 -17.85 4.13
CA ILE A 132 10.35 -19.12 4.24
C ILE A 132 11.02 -20.07 5.26
N GLU A 133 12.17 -19.72 5.84
CA GLU A 133 12.97 -20.57 6.74
C GLU A 133 12.17 -21.07 7.95
N SER A 134 11.23 -20.26 8.44
CA SER A 134 10.35 -20.63 9.55
C SER A 134 9.28 -21.67 9.19
N VAL A 135 9.10 -21.98 7.91
CA VAL A 135 8.07 -22.92 7.44
C VAL A 135 8.67 -24.33 7.36
N PRO A 136 8.14 -25.30 8.14
CA PRO A 136 8.67 -26.66 8.13
C PRO A 136 8.32 -27.41 6.84
N ASN A 137 9.26 -28.20 6.32
CA ASN A 137 9.08 -29.11 5.17
C ASN A 137 8.72 -28.43 3.84
N VAL A 138 9.27 -27.25 3.56
CA VAL A 138 9.10 -26.57 2.27
C VAL A 138 9.84 -27.36 1.18
N SER A 139 9.15 -27.67 0.09
CA SER A 139 9.76 -28.35 -1.06
C SER A 139 10.55 -27.37 -1.93
N GLU A 140 11.50 -27.88 -2.71
CA GLU A 140 12.23 -27.10 -3.72
C GLU A 140 11.27 -26.48 -4.75
N GLU A 141 10.21 -27.21 -5.12
CA GLU A 141 9.15 -26.72 -6.01
C GLU A 141 8.39 -25.52 -5.41
N THR A 142 8.12 -25.51 -4.10
CA THR A 142 7.46 -24.36 -3.43
C THR A 142 8.36 -23.13 -3.42
N LEU A 143 9.68 -23.31 -3.28
CA LEU A 143 10.65 -22.21 -3.31
C LEU A 143 10.77 -21.61 -4.71
N GLU A 144 10.83 -22.46 -5.73
CA GLU A 144 10.82 -22.04 -7.14
C GLU A 144 9.52 -21.33 -7.49
N ALA A 145 8.37 -21.87 -7.08
CA ALA A 145 7.07 -21.23 -7.27
C ALA A 145 6.99 -19.87 -6.55
N ALA A 146 7.48 -19.77 -5.31
CA ALA A 146 7.51 -18.51 -4.57
C ALA A 146 8.34 -17.44 -5.29
N ARG A 147 9.50 -17.81 -5.83
CA ARG A 147 10.34 -16.93 -6.64
C ARG A 147 9.63 -16.48 -7.92
N ASN A 148 9.01 -17.41 -8.63
CA ASN A 148 8.26 -17.11 -9.85
C ASN A 148 7.08 -16.16 -9.57
N ILE A 149 6.36 -16.39 -8.48
CA ILE A 149 5.25 -15.51 -8.05
C ILE A 149 5.73 -14.09 -7.75
N VAL A 150 6.87 -13.93 -7.07
CA VAL A 150 7.46 -12.60 -6.83
C VAL A 150 7.84 -11.93 -8.15
N ASN A 151 8.49 -12.65 -9.07
CA ASN A 151 8.85 -12.14 -10.40
C ASN A 151 7.62 -11.74 -11.23
N PHE A 152 6.50 -12.47 -11.08
CA PHE A 152 5.23 -12.14 -11.72
C PHE A 152 4.67 -10.81 -11.23
N VAL A 153 4.75 -10.51 -9.92
CA VAL A 153 4.34 -9.22 -9.35
C VAL A 153 5.26 -8.09 -9.80
N LEU A 154 6.56 -8.34 -9.96
CA LEU A 154 7.51 -7.37 -10.54
C LEU A 154 7.34 -7.17 -12.05
N GLY A 155 6.49 -7.98 -12.69
CA GLY A 155 6.23 -7.83 -14.11
C GLY A 155 7.33 -8.33 -15.03
N SER A 156 8.13 -9.32 -14.59
CA SER A 156 9.09 -10.00 -15.46
C SER A 156 8.37 -10.70 -16.61
N ASP A 157 8.90 -10.56 -17.82
CA ASP A 157 8.39 -11.22 -19.03
C ASP A 157 8.84 -12.70 -19.12
N ASP A 158 9.78 -13.10 -18.27
CA ASP A 158 10.37 -14.45 -18.25
C ASP A 158 9.51 -15.48 -17.50
N VAL A 159 8.44 -15.05 -16.82
CA VAL A 159 7.59 -15.92 -15.99
C VAL A 159 6.17 -15.94 -16.55
N SER A 160 5.74 -17.11 -17.02
CA SER A 160 4.36 -17.36 -17.42
C SER A 160 3.50 -17.75 -16.22
N GLU A 161 2.17 -17.67 -16.37
CA GLU A 161 1.28 -18.10 -15.29
C GLU A 161 1.37 -19.58 -14.98
N GLU A 162 1.75 -20.38 -15.97
CA GLU A 162 1.90 -21.83 -15.88
C GLU A 162 3.09 -22.20 -14.97
N ASP A 163 4.15 -21.38 -14.97
CA ASP A 163 5.36 -21.56 -14.15
C ASP A 163 5.14 -21.30 -12.65
N MET A 164 3.98 -20.74 -12.29
CA MET A 164 3.60 -20.45 -10.91
C MET A 164 2.66 -21.50 -10.30
N VAL A 165 2.11 -22.39 -11.14
CA VAL A 165 1.19 -23.44 -10.70
C VAL A 165 2.01 -24.66 -10.32
N GLY A 166 2.02 -24.98 -9.02
CA GLY A 166 2.71 -26.17 -8.51
C GLY A 166 2.10 -27.49 -9.01
N PRO A 167 2.58 -28.64 -8.52
CA PRO A 167 2.19 -29.99 -8.98
C PRO A 167 0.68 -30.28 -8.87
N LEU A 168 -0.07 -29.47 -8.13
CA LEU A 168 -1.52 -29.58 -7.98
C LEU A 168 -2.32 -28.89 -9.10
N GLY A 169 -1.69 -28.22 -10.07
CA GLY A 169 -2.33 -27.89 -11.35
C GLY A 169 -3.70 -27.20 -11.22
N LEU A 170 -3.86 -26.29 -10.25
CA LEU A 170 -5.11 -25.54 -10.11
C LEU A 170 -5.11 -24.44 -11.15
N SER A 171 -5.69 -24.75 -12.32
CA SER A 171 -6.12 -23.77 -13.29
C SER A 171 -7.05 -22.78 -12.58
N VAL A 172 -6.56 -21.57 -12.33
CA VAL A 172 -7.37 -20.46 -11.77
C VAL A 172 -8.21 -19.85 -12.88
N ASP A 173 -8.98 -20.68 -13.57
CA ASP A 173 -10.04 -20.25 -14.48
C ASP A 173 -11.23 -21.20 -14.36
N GLY A 174 -12.26 -20.70 -13.68
CA GLY A 174 -13.61 -21.23 -13.72
C GLY A 174 -14.06 -22.05 -12.51
N ASP A 175 -14.31 -21.39 -11.37
CA ASP A 175 -15.68 -21.40 -10.85
C ASP A 175 -15.92 -20.32 -9.78
N GLU A 176 -17.09 -19.70 -9.86
CA GLU A 176 -17.58 -18.69 -8.93
C GLU A 176 -17.66 -19.25 -7.50
N THR A 177 -16.78 -18.83 -6.59
CA THR A 177 -17.14 -18.71 -5.16
C THR A 177 -16.19 -17.74 -4.47
N GLN A 178 -16.67 -16.52 -4.22
CA GLN A 178 -16.05 -15.67 -3.20
C GLN A 178 -16.06 -16.44 -1.87
N PRO A 179 -14.94 -16.53 -1.14
CA PRO A 179 -15.00 -16.95 0.25
C PRO A 179 -15.76 -15.86 1.01
N LYS A 180 -17.04 -16.13 1.33
CA LYS A 180 -17.80 -15.30 2.25
C LYS A 180 -17.02 -15.24 3.55
N ARG A 181 -16.54 -14.03 3.91
CA ARG A 181 -15.99 -13.70 5.23
C ARG A 181 -16.83 -14.41 6.31
N PRO A 182 -16.21 -15.03 7.33
CA PRO A 182 -16.95 -15.68 8.42
C PRO A 182 -17.97 -14.70 9.00
N ARG A 183 -19.25 -15.03 8.81
CA ARG A 183 -20.36 -14.23 9.31
C ARG A 183 -20.35 -14.38 10.82
N ARG A 184 -19.99 -13.29 11.51
CA ARG A 184 -19.97 -13.16 12.97
C ARG A 184 -21.25 -13.77 13.56
N THR A 185 -21.15 -14.88 14.28
CA THR A 185 -22.25 -15.44 15.05
C THR A 185 -22.50 -14.55 16.26
N SER A 186 -23.40 -13.59 16.13
CA SER A 186 -23.99 -12.91 17.28
C SER A 186 -24.85 -13.93 18.03
N ASN A 187 -24.31 -14.52 19.11
CA ASN A 187 -25.15 -15.14 20.13
C ASN A 187 -25.81 -14.02 20.93
N ARG A 188 -27.01 -13.63 20.48
CA ARG A 188 -27.99 -12.97 21.32
C ARG A 188 -29.19 -13.93 21.42
N ASN A 189 -29.21 -14.72 22.48
CA ASN A 189 -30.44 -15.28 23.03
C ASN A 189 -30.28 -15.46 24.55
N ASP A 190 -31.14 -14.72 25.25
CA ASP A 190 -31.88 -15.10 26.45
C ASP A 190 -31.10 -15.45 27.72
N ARG A 191 -30.80 -14.41 28.49
CA ARG A 191 -31.48 -14.11 29.77
C ARG A 191 -31.46 -12.61 30.08
#